data_AF-A0A538DJH3-F1
#
_entry.id   AF-A0A538DJH3-F1
#
_cell.length_a   1.000
_cell.length_b   1.000
_cell.length_c   1.000
_cell.angle_alpha   90.00
_cell.angle_beta   90.00
_cell.angle_gamma   90.00
#
_symmetry.space_group_name_H-M   'P 1'
#
loop_
_entity.id
_entity.type
_entity.pdbx_description
1 polymer ?
#
loop_
_entity_poly.entity_id
_entity_poly.type
_entity_poly.pdbx_seq_one_letter_code
_entity_poly.pdbx_strand_id
1 'polypeptide(L)' 'MSEVLDRYEDTYTGYGKTLEEAHQDAYEKGKSSGHRVFHVRATFIRGDNPLSGYAVVIGPTG' A
#
# COMPACT_ATOMS: atom_id res chain seq x y z
N MET A 1 5.42 -14.56 13.83
CA MET A 1 5.25 -13.87 12.53
C MET A 1 3.77 -13.62 12.20
N SER A 2 2.91 -13.48 13.23
CA SER A 2 1.45 -13.33 13.07
C SER A 2 0.89 -12.02 13.67
N GLU A 3 1.59 -11.34 14.60
CA GLU A 3 1.08 -10.11 15.23
C GLU A 3 1.18 -8.83 14.38
N VAL A 4 2.02 -8.82 13.34
CA VAL A 4 2.20 -7.62 12.50
C VAL A 4 1.05 -7.47 11.50
N LEU A 5 0.42 -8.58 11.09
CA LEU A 5 -0.66 -8.57 10.10
C LEU A 5 -2.01 -8.14 10.69
N ASP A 6 -2.26 -8.40 11.98
CA ASP A 6 -3.50 -7.96 12.66
C ASP A 6 -3.63 -6.42 12.76
N ARG A 7 -2.53 -5.66 12.69
CA ARG A 7 -2.60 -4.18 12.74
C ARG A 7 -3.08 -3.52 11.45
N TYR A 8 -3.37 -4.33 10.44
CA TYR A 8 -3.54 -3.90 9.06
C TYR A 8 -4.85 -4.41 8.44
N GLU A 9 -5.84 -4.80 9.27
CA GLU A 9 -7.14 -5.37 8.84
C GLU A 9 -7.89 -4.50 7.80
N ASP A 10 -7.63 -3.19 7.75
CA ASP A 10 -8.21 -2.28 6.74
C ASP A 10 -7.18 -1.65 5.81
N THR A 11 -6.05 -2.31 5.53
CA THR A 11 -5.03 -1.73 4.65
C THR A 11 -4.87 -2.42 3.32
N TYR A 12 -4.58 -1.60 2.32
CA TYR A 12 -4.47 -1.97 0.93
C TYR A 12 -3.02 -1.79 0.50
N THR A 13 -2.43 -2.88 0.02
CA THR A 13 -1.05 -2.86 -0.47
C THR A 13 -1.04 -2.74 -1.99
N GLY A 14 -0.40 -1.69 -2.50
CA GLY A 14 -0.13 -1.47 -3.91
C GLY A 14 1.31 -1.75 -4.29
N TYR A 15 1.51 -2.14 -5.54
CA TYR A 15 2.82 -2.49 -6.09
C TYR A 15 3.06 -1.79 -7.43
N GLY A 16 4.30 -1.41 -7.70
CA GLY A 16 4.67 -0.76 -8.96
C GLY A 16 6.18 -0.80 -9.20
N LYS A 17 6.61 -0.56 -10.44
CA LYS A 17 8.02 -0.29 -10.76
C LYS A 17 8.42 1.12 -10.33
N THR A 18 7.46 2.04 -10.33
CA THR A 18 7.63 3.40 -9.78
C THR A 18 6.77 3.57 -8.51
N LEU A 19 7.09 4.61 -7.74
CA LEU A 19 6.32 4.97 -6.56
C LEU A 19 4.88 5.37 -6.93
N GLU A 20 4.72 6.10 -8.04
CA GLU A 20 3.42 6.51 -8.58
C GLU A 20 2.54 5.31 -8.94
N GLU A 21 3.09 4.31 -9.64
CA GLU A 21 2.38 3.07 -9.97
C GLU A 21 1.93 2.33 -8.70
N ALA A 22 2.80 2.25 -7.69
CA ALA A 22 2.47 1.60 -6.42
C ALA A 22 1.36 2.34 -5.65
N HIS A 23 1.36 3.68 -5.67
CA HIS A 23 0.27 4.47 -5.09
C HIS A 23 -1.04 4.26 -5.82
N GLN A 24 -1.01 4.28 -7.16
CA GLN A 24 -2.21 4.09 -7.96
C GLN A 24 -2.81 2.70 -7.72
N ASP A 25 -1.99 1.64 -7.75
CA ASP A 25 -2.44 0.28 -7.48
C ASP A 25 -3.03 0.13 -6.05
N ALA A 26 -2.40 0.76 -5.05
CA ALA A 26 -2.92 0.76 -3.68
C ALA A 26 -4.29 1.44 -3.61
N TYR A 27 -4.44 2.60 -4.26
CA TYR A 27 -5.69 3.37 -4.28
C TYR A 27 -6.81 2.65 -5.04
N GLU A 28 -6.51 2.02 -6.18
CA GLU A 28 -7.49 1.23 -6.94
C GLU A 28 -8.05 0.05 -6.12
N LYS A 29 -7.19 -0.60 -5.33
CA LYS A 29 -7.62 -1.64 -4.38
C LYS A 29 -8.46 -1.06 -3.25
N GLY A 30 -8.00 0.04 -2.66
CA GLY A 30 -8.69 0.71 -1.55
C GLY A 30 -10.08 1.24 -1.95
N LYS A 31 -10.23 1.92 -3.08
CA LYS A 31 -11.53 2.50 -3.47
C LYS A 31 -12.63 1.45 -3.67
N SER A 32 -12.26 0.20 -3.99
CA SER A 32 -13.21 -0.90 -4.18
C SER A 32 -13.95 -1.31 -2.90
N SER A 33 -13.42 -0.94 -1.73
CA SER A 33 -14.06 -1.18 -0.42
C SER A 33 -14.97 -0.05 0.05
N GLY A 34 -15.13 1.02 -0.74
CA GLY A 34 -16.08 2.11 -0.47
C GLY A 34 -15.52 3.30 0.32
N HIS A 35 -14.24 3.28 0.71
CA HIS A 35 -13.58 4.44 1.32
C HIS A 35 -13.12 5.46 0.26
N ARG A 36 -13.13 6.75 0.63
CA ARG A 36 -12.81 7.86 -0.29
C ARG A 36 -11.47 8.54 -0.01
N VAL A 37 -10.98 8.42 1.21
CA VAL A 37 -9.72 9.05 1.67
C VAL A 37 -8.88 7.99 2.33
N PHE A 38 -7.59 7.97 1.99
CA PHE A 38 -6.62 7.02 2.52
C PHE A 38 -5.37 7.77 2.97
N HIS A 39 -4.76 7.30 4.06
CA HIS A 39 -3.44 7.72 4.49
C HIS A 39 -2.41 6.67 4.10
N VAL A 40 -1.25 7.15 3.62
CA VAL A 40 -0.08 6.30 3.43
C VAL A 40 0.45 5.89 4.80
N ARG A 41 0.47 4.58 5.05
CA ARG A 41 0.96 4.00 6.31
C ARG A 41 2.44 3.65 6.22
N ALA A 42 2.85 3.09 5.09
CA ALA A 42 4.24 2.72 4.84
C ALA A 42 4.54 2.67 3.34
N THR A 43 5.80 2.94 3.00
CA THR A 43 6.35 2.78 1.66
C THR A 43 7.63 1.96 1.76
N PHE A 44 7.74 0.93 0.94
CA PHE A 44 8.88 0.03 0.89
C PHE A 44 9.49 0.03 -0.51
N ILE A 45 10.80 -0.12 -0.58
CA ILE A 45 11.51 -0.47 -1.81
C ILE A 45 11.49 -2.00 -1.89
N ARG A 46 11.05 -2.54 -3.02
CA ARG A 46 11.06 -3.99 -3.26
C ARG A 46 12.44 -4.40 -3.75
N GLY A 47 13.05 -5.37 -3.07
CA GLY A 47 14.34 -5.96 -3.44
C GLY A 47 15.56 -5.17 -2.96
N ASP A 48 16.75 -5.74 -3.20
CA ASP A 48 18.04 -5.16 -2.79
C ASP A 48 18.47 -3.96 -3.66
N ASN A 49 17.72 -3.66 -4.72
CA ASN A 49 18.00 -2.57 -5.66
C ASN A 49 16.76 -1.65 -5.79
N PRO A 50 16.90 -0.32 -5.75
CA PRO A 50 15.80 0.63 -5.97
C PRO A 50 15.08 0.49 -7.33
N LEU A 51 15.66 -0.24 -8.29
CA LEU A 51 15.01 -0.58 -9.57
C LEU A 51 14.03 -1.75 -9.48
N SER A 52 14.04 -2.53 -8.39
CA SER A 52 13.12 -3.68 -8.23
C SER A 52 11.69 -3.29 -7.82
N GLY A 53 11.44 -1.99 -7.65
CA GLY A 53 10.12 -1.38 -7.56
C GLY A 53 9.75 -0.95 -6.15
N TYR A 54 8.46 -0.66 -5.97
CA TYR A 54 7.90 -0.10 -4.75
C TYR A 54 6.70 -0.92 -4.28
N ALA A 55 6.51 -0.96 -2.96
CA ALA A 55 5.28 -1.39 -2.32
C ALA A 55 4.77 -0.27 -1.41
N VAL A 56 3.51 0.09 -1.53
CA VAL A 56 2.88 1.13 -0.72
C VAL A 56 1.71 0.51 0.04
N VAL A 57 1.63 0.78 1.33
CA VAL A 57 0.49 0.38 2.17
C VAL A 57 -0.32 1.62 2.51
N ILE A 58 -1.59 1.64 2.12
CA ILE A 58 -2.54 2.69 2.48
C ILE A 58 -3.62 2.13 3.39
N GLY A 59 -4.19 2.95 4.26
CA GLY A 59 -5.38 2.60 5.05
C GLY A 59 -6.39 3.74 5.01
N PRO A 60 -7.70 3.45 5.11
CA PRO A 60 -8.74 4.47 5.05
C PRO A 60 -8.58 5.42 6.23
N THR A 61 -8.96 6.67 5.99
CA THR A 61 -9.07 7.68 7.04
C THR A 61 -10.46 7.55 7.65
N GLY A 62 -10.51 7.16 8.93
CA GLY A 62 -11.69 7.20 9.79
C GLY A 62 -11.51 8.28 10.85
#